data_AF-A0A8R2NNC0-F1
#
_entry.id   AF-A0A8R2NNC0-F1
#
_cell.length_a   1.000
_cell.length_b   1.000
_cell.length_c   1.000
_cell.angle_alpha   90.00
_cell.angle_beta   90.00
_cell.angle_gamma   90.00
#
_symmetry.space_group_name_H-M   'P 1'
#
loop_
_entity.id
_entity.type
_entity.pdbx_description
1 polymer ?
#
loop_
_entity_poly.entity_id
_entity_poly.type
_entity_poly.pdbx_seq_one_letter_code
_entity_poly.pdbx_strand_id
1 'polypeptide(L)'
;MMTIGILTIIVFGMSAFVTDGAKCLNSKDVERFVVVNCAYQEFLSVPSTDILKDVETLNLEHNYISKLFNNSFTEYPNIKNLMLSFNKVHTIEPGALGSLAELETLDLSQNAIKEVPAGLPKSLIQLKLNGNPVLDMWQLETAVGLRVLQLRGCDLKAYPALGIMPNLVNLDVSENAEIYDLDPAQLAVTCRLARLNVTGATNLFRPGTPGAHCRCRRVVQWAHTYKVTVFGLGQCPDPLAGDGETDIHDDPKDEACARTPEQALAAFKECMAEWEHRNTPYWAIVSGIVIVVARVGQMIV
;
A
#
# COMPACT_ATOMS: atom_id res chain seq x y z
N MET A 1 -6.78 -25.64 52.35
CA MET A 1 -6.11 -24.32 52.30
C MET A 1 -6.68 -23.57 51.10
N MET A 2 -7.57 -22.61 51.37
CA MET A 2 -8.09 -21.69 50.34
C MET A 2 -7.01 -20.66 50.04
N THR A 3 -6.51 -20.62 48.81
CA THR A 3 -5.68 -19.51 48.32
C THR A 3 -6.60 -18.47 47.71
N ILE A 4 -6.67 -17.32 48.39
CA ILE A 4 -7.41 -16.12 47.97
C ILE A 4 -6.62 -15.47 46.83
N GLY A 5 -7.18 -15.47 45.61
CA GLY A 5 -6.64 -14.72 44.48
C GLY A 5 -6.93 -13.23 44.67
N ILE A 6 -5.88 -12.41 44.75
CA ILE A 6 -5.98 -10.96 44.91
C ILE A 6 -6.38 -10.35 43.57
N LEU A 7 -7.59 -9.79 43.53
CA LEU A 7 -8.12 -9.01 42.41
C LEU A 7 -7.43 -7.62 42.40
N THR A 8 -6.34 -7.46 41.65
CA THR A 8 -5.75 -6.13 41.42
C THR A 8 -6.54 -5.39 40.34
N ILE A 9 -7.47 -4.55 40.76
CA ILE A 9 -8.18 -3.61 39.89
C ILE A 9 -7.24 -2.42 39.64
N ILE A 10 -6.58 -2.38 38.49
CA ILE A 10 -5.91 -1.16 38.00
C ILE A 10 -6.99 -0.33 37.30
N VAL A 11 -7.41 0.76 37.96
CA VAL A 11 -8.34 1.74 37.40
C VAL A 11 -7.57 2.72 36.54
N PHE A 12 -7.68 2.60 35.21
CA PHE A 12 -7.53 3.70 34.27
C PHE A 12 -8.63 3.55 33.20
N GLY A 13 -9.47 4.57 33.06
CA GLY A 13 -10.37 4.82 31.91
C GLY A 13 -11.14 3.63 31.31
N MET A 14 -12.40 3.45 31.71
CA MET A 14 -13.48 2.67 31.06
C MET A 14 -13.06 1.64 29.99
N SER A 15 -12.36 0.58 30.38
CA SER A 15 -12.29 -0.70 29.66
C SER A 15 -11.87 -1.76 30.65
N ALA A 16 -12.74 -2.73 30.92
CA ALA A 16 -12.45 -3.82 31.85
C ALA A 16 -11.66 -4.91 31.11
N PHE A 17 -10.36 -4.99 31.35
CA PHE A 17 -9.51 -6.07 30.83
C PHE A 17 -9.59 -7.27 31.80
N VAL A 18 -10.10 -8.41 31.33
CA VAL A 18 -10.07 -9.67 32.08
C VAL A 18 -8.75 -10.37 31.79
N THR A 19 -7.94 -10.64 32.81
CA THR A 19 -6.71 -11.43 32.68
C THR A 19 -6.82 -12.66 33.58
N ASP A 20 -7.13 -13.80 33.00
CA ASP A 20 -7.10 -15.11 33.66
C ASP A 20 -6.40 -16.10 32.73
N GLY A 21 -5.06 -16.17 32.81
CA GLY A 21 -4.23 -17.10 32.03
C GLY A 21 -4.28 -16.98 30.49
N ALA A 22 -5.17 -16.13 29.94
CA ALA A 22 -5.35 -15.93 28.52
C ALA A 22 -4.15 -15.19 27.92
N LYS A 23 -3.59 -15.74 26.84
CA LYS A 23 -2.50 -15.10 26.09
C LYS A 23 -2.95 -13.82 25.36
N CYS A 24 -4.25 -13.68 25.10
CA CYS A 24 -4.80 -12.54 24.37
C CYS A 24 -5.69 -11.66 25.27
N LEU A 25 -5.53 -10.35 25.14
CA LEU A 25 -6.36 -9.34 25.80
C LEU A 25 -7.53 -8.96 24.91
N ASN A 26 -8.74 -9.23 25.38
CA ASN A 26 -9.98 -8.89 24.68
C ASN A 26 -10.55 -7.57 25.20
N SER A 27 -10.94 -6.68 24.30
CA SER A 27 -11.64 -5.43 24.61
C SER A 27 -12.87 -5.28 23.72
N LYS A 28 -13.97 -4.80 24.32
CA LYS A 28 -15.18 -4.41 23.59
C LYS A 28 -15.42 -2.93 23.85
N ASP A 29 -15.38 -2.14 22.78
CA ASP A 29 -15.76 -0.72 22.84
C ASP A 29 -17.29 -0.61 22.97
N VAL A 30 -17.75 0.51 23.53
CA VAL A 30 -19.17 0.86 23.72
C VAL A 30 -19.93 0.90 22.37
N GLU A 31 -19.20 1.16 21.28
CA GLU A 31 -19.70 1.12 19.89
C GLU A 31 -19.72 -0.29 19.26
N ARG A 32 -19.46 -1.34 20.04
CA ARG A 32 -19.38 -2.77 19.66
C ARG A 32 -18.11 -3.20 18.92
N PHE A 33 -17.14 -2.33 18.66
CA PHE A 33 -15.85 -2.75 18.09
C PHE A 33 -15.17 -3.76 19.02
N VAL A 34 -14.90 -4.96 18.50
CA VAL A 34 -14.23 -6.02 19.24
C VAL A 34 -12.76 -6.04 18.84
N VAL A 35 -11.91 -5.65 19.78
CA VAL A 35 -10.45 -5.59 19.61
C VAL A 35 -9.84 -6.71 20.42
N VAL A 36 -9.00 -7.53 19.78
CA VAL A 36 -8.25 -8.61 20.43
C VAL A 36 -6.77 -8.36 20.23
N ASN A 37 -6.04 -8.19 21.33
CA ASN A 37 -4.60 -7.99 21.33
C ASN A 37 -3.87 -9.26 21.79
N CYS A 38 -3.17 -9.89 20.86
CA CYS A 38 -2.36 -11.08 21.01
C CYS A 38 -0.88 -10.81 20.71
N ALA A 39 -0.42 -9.56 20.82
CA ALA A 39 0.97 -9.21 20.53
C ALA A 39 1.94 -9.75 21.59
N TYR A 40 3.18 -10.05 21.18
CA TYR A 40 4.26 -10.53 22.06
C TYR A 40 3.93 -11.82 22.84
N GLN A 41 3.21 -12.76 22.23
CA GLN A 41 2.77 -14.02 22.86
C GLN A 41 3.53 -15.26 22.36
N GLU A 42 4.57 -15.04 21.56
CA GLU A 42 5.43 -16.06 20.96
C GLU A 42 4.67 -17.07 20.08
N PHE A 43 3.55 -16.67 19.49
CA PHE A 43 2.75 -17.56 18.65
C PHE A 43 3.52 -17.99 17.39
N LEU A 44 3.52 -19.29 17.11
CA LEU A 44 4.11 -19.87 15.88
C LEU A 44 3.10 -19.92 14.72
N SER A 45 1.81 -19.79 15.03
CA SER A 45 0.67 -19.77 14.10
C SER A 45 -0.43 -18.91 14.69
N VAL A 46 -1.39 -18.48 13.86
CA VAL A 46 -2.61 -17.83 14.35
C VAL A 46 -3.29 -18.75 15.38
N PRO A 47 -3.54 -18.29 16.62
CA PRO A 47 -4.16 -19.13 17.64
C PRO A 47 -5.64 -19.34 17.34
N SER A 48 -6.13 -20.56 17.57
CA SER A 48 -7.55 -20.92 17.39
C SER A 48 -8.38 -20.77 18.67
N THR A 49 -7.73 -20.53 19.80
CA THR A 49 -8.33 -20.29 21.12
C THR A 49 -8.02 -18.86 21.58
N ASP A 50 -8.74 -18.37 22.59
CA ASP A 50 -8.54 -17.06 23.24
C ASP A 50 -8.85 -15.81 22.39
N ILE A 51 -9.21 -15.99 21.11
CA ILE A 51 -9.73 -14.95 20.23
C ILE A 51 -11.27 -15.04 20.17
N LEU A 52 -11.93 -13.90 20.38
CA LEU A 52 -13.38 -13.77 20.22
C LEU A 52 -13.79 -13.92 18.75
N LYS A 53 -14.83 -14.70 18.46
CA LYS A 53 -15.31 -14.94 17.08
C LYS A 53 -15.87 -13.69 16.39
N ASP A 54 -16.32 -12.71 17.17
CA ASP A 54 -16.83 -11.43 16.69
C ASP A 54 -15.72 -10.36 16.57
N VAL A 55 -14.44 -10.74 16.62
CA VAL A 55 -13.31 -9.82 16.48
C VAL A 55 -13.35 -9.03 15.17
N GLU A 56 -13.20 -7.71 15.28
CA GLU A 56 -13.07 -6.80 14.14
C GLU A 56 -11.63 -6.31 13.97
N THR A 57 -10.87 -6.18 15.06
CA THR A 57 -9.45 -5.81 15.02
C THR A 57 -8.62 -6.83 15.77
N LEU A 58 -7.76 -7.54 15.05
CA LEU A 58 -6.89 -8.58 15.59
C LEU A 58 -5.42 -8.13 15.49
N ASN A 59 -4.79 -7.90 16.64
CA ASN A 59 -3.36 -7.62 16.73
C ASN A 59 -2.59 -8.90 17.06
N LEU A 60 -1.76 -9.36 16.13
CA LEU A 60 -0.84 -10.51 16.24
C LEU A 60 0.62 -10.08 16.03
N GLU A 61 0.94 -8.81 16.24
CA GLU A 61 2.28 -8.27 16.03
C GLU A 61 3.32 -8.88 16.97
N HIS A 62 4.60 -8.85 16.56
CA HIS A 62 5.71 -9.32 17.37
C HIS A 62 5.54 -10.75 17.90
N ASN A 63 5.11 -11.65 17.02
CA ASN A 63 5.05 -13.09 17.27
C ASN A 63 6.06 -13.81 16.35
N TYR A 64 5.97 -15.14 16.25
CA TYR A 64 6.83 -15.98 15.43
C TYR A 64 6.04 -16.70 14.33
N ILE A 65 4.92 -16.11 13.89
CA ILE A 65 4.05 -16.70 12.87
C ILE A 65 4.82 -16.74 11.55
N SER A 66 4.93 -17.92 10.95
CA SER A 66 5.72 -18.12 9.73
C SER A 66 4.88 -18.41 8.49
N LYS A 67 3.66 -18.93 8.69
CA LYS A 67 2.76 -19.34 7.62
C LYS A 67 1.32 -18.97 7.95
N LEU A 68 0.57 -18.55 6.93
CA LEU A 68 -0.87 -18.41 6.97
C LEU A 68 -1.49 -19.47 6.06
N PHE A 69 -2.31 -20.34 6.66
CA PHE A 69 -3.01 -21.42 5.98
C PHE A 69 -4.41 -20.98 5.59
N ASN A 70 -5.04 -21.70 4.66
CA ASN A 70 -6.40 -21.43 4.19
C ASN A 70 -7.45 -21.36 5.32
N ASN A 71 -7.21 -22.05 6.44
CA ASN A 71 -8.09 -22.06 7.61
C ASN A 71 -7.63 -21.14 8.75
N SER A 72 -6.57 -20.33 8.56
CA SER A 72 -6.03 -19.49 9.65
C SER A 72 -7.02 -18.47 10.20
N PHE A 73 -7.98 -18.02 9.39
CA PHE A 73 -8.94 -16.98 9.78
C PHE A 73 -10.42 -17.34 9.57
N THR A 74 -10.74 -18.60 9.25
CA THR A 74 -12.12 -19.01 8.92
C THR A 74 -13.11 -18.85 10.06
N GLU A 75 -12.63 -18.87 11.32
CA GLU A 75 -13.46 -18.65 12.52
C GLU A 75 -13.68 -17.17 12.85
N TYR A 76 -13.05 -16.25 12.12
CA TYR A 76 -13.02 -14.80 12.40
C TYR A 76 -13.46 -13.97 11.18
N PRO A 77 -14.68 -14.18 10.63
CA PRO A 77 -15.10 -13.58 9.37
C PRO A 77 -15.30 -12.06 9.42
N ASN A 78 -15.41 -11.47 10.62
CA ASN A 78 -15.70 -10.04 10.82
C ASN A 78 -14.43 -9.17 10.94
N ILE A 79 -13.23 -9.74 10.75
CA ILE A 79 -11.99 -8.98 10.84
C ILE A 79 -11.97 -7.90 9.76
N LYS A 80 -11.83 -6.64 10.21
CA LYS A 80 -11.62 -5.44 9.39
C LYS A 80 -10.16 -5.00 9.43
N ASN A 81 -9.48 -5.18 10.56
CA ASN A 81 -8.09 -4.79 10.75
C ASN A 81 -7.27 -5.98 11.25
N LEU A 82 -6.29 -6.40 10.45
CA LEU A 82 -5.38 -7.50 10.80
C LEU A 82 -3.94 -6.99 10.86
N MET A 83 -3.35 -7.03 12.06
CA MET A 83 -1.96 -6.61 12.28
C MET A 83 -1.08 -7.83 12.51
N LEU A 84 -0.16 -8.09 11.58
CA LEU A 84 0.78 -9.21 11.58
C LEU A 84 2.23 -8.70 11.45
N SER A 85 2.48 -7.44 11.77
CA SER A 85 3.80 -6.85 11.64
C SER A 85 4.82 -7.51 12.60
N PHE A 86 6.10 -7.47 12.23
CA PHE A 86 7.19 -8.07 13.02
C PHE A 86 6.96 -9.55 13.36
N ASN A 87 6.57 -10.34 12.35
CA ASN A 87 6.48 -11.79 12.43
C ASN A 87 7.55 -12.44 11.54
N LYS A 88 7.38 -13.71 11.17
CA LYS A 88 8.28 -14.46 10.27
C LYS A 88 7.55 -14.94 9.03
N VAL A 89 6.45 -14.28 8.65
CA VAL A 89 5.56 -14.75 7.58
C VAL A 89 6.31 -14.74 6.26
N HIS A 90 6.45 -15.92 5.66
CA HIS A 90 7.07 -16.11 4.34
C HIS A 90 6.19 -16.90 3.37
N THR A 91 5.08 -17.48 3.86
CA THR A 91 4.13 -18.23 3.04
C THR A 91 2.71 -17.87 3.46
N ILE A 92 1.91 -17.44 2.49
CA ILE A 92 0.48 -17.19 2.65
C ILE A 92 -0.21 -18.03 1.58
N GLU A 93 -1.00 -19.02 2.00
CA GLU A 93 -1.75 -19.83 1.05
C GLU A 93 -2.80 -18.98 0.31
N PRO A 94 -3.12 -19.27 -0.96
CA PRO A 94 -4.00 -18.41 -1.78
C PRO A 94 -5.40 -18.15 -1.20
N GLY A 95 -5.91 -19.02 -0.33
CA GLY A 95 -7.21 -18.89 0.33
C GLY A 95 -7.13 -18.39 1.77
N ALA A 96 -5.93 -18.18 2.33
CA ALA A 96 -5.75 -17.81 3.73
C ALA A 96 -6.51 -16.53 4.11
N LEU A 97 -6.56 -15.54 3.22
CA LEU A 97 -7.24 -14.27 3.43
C LEU A 97 -8.65 -14.25 2.80
N GLY A 98 -9.06 -15.30 2.10
CA GLY A 98 -10.31 -15.33 1.32
C GLY A 98 -11.59 -15.33 2.15
N SER A 99 -11.51 -15.70 3.44
CA SER A 99 -12.65 -15.66 4.37
C SER A 99 -12.90 -14.27 4.97
N LEU A 100 -11.95 -13.34 4.83
CA LEU A 100 -12.00 -12.02 5.45
C LEU A 100 -12.67 -10.99 4.52
N ALA A 101 -13.97 -11.19 4.27
CA ALA A 101 -14.74 -10.38 3.33
C ALA A 101 -14.83 -8.89 3.73
N GLU A 102 -14.68 -8.58 5.01
CA GLU A 102 -14.74 -7.21 5.57
C GLU A 102 -13.36 -6.60 5.82
N LEU A 103 -12.26 -7.25 5.41
CA LEU A 103 -10.91 -6.78 5.70
C LEU A 103 -10.60 -5.47 4.97
N GLU A 104 -10.39 -4.41 5.74
CA GLU A 104 -10.04 -3.08 5.23
C GLU A 104 -8.54 -2.79 5.34
N THR A 105 -7.89 -3.24 6.43
CA THR A 105 -6.48 -2.99 6.69
C THR A 105 -5.73 -4.28 6.97
N LEU A 106 -4.64 -4.50 6.22
CA LEU A 106 -3.70 -5.60 6.41
C LEU A 106 -2.28 -5.07 6.60
N ASP A 107 -1.72 -5.27 7.79
CA ASP A 107 -0.31 -4.95 8.09
C ASP A 107 0.54 -6.22 8.11
N LEU A 108 1.38 -6.38 7.10
CA LEU A 108 2.35 -7.46 6.96
C LEU A 108 3.79 -6.94 7.01
N SER A 109 4.01 -5.73 7.51
CA SER A 109 5.34 -5.12 7.58
C SER A 109 6.33 -5.96 8.40
N GLN A 110 7.62 -5.91 8.06
CA GLN A 110 8.69 -6.57 8.82
C GLN A 110 8.45 -8.08 8.93
N ASN A 111 8.25 -8.73 7.78
CA ASN A 111 8.13 -10.17 7.62
C ASN A 111 9.15 -10.65 6.57
N ALA A 112 8.97 -11.84 6.00
CA ALA A 112 9.82 -12.41 4.96
C ALA A 112 9.03 -12.70 3.67
N ILE A 113 8.10 -11.82 3.33
CA ILE A 113 7.22 -11.94 2.17
C ILE A 113 7.98 -11.59 0.90
N LYS A 114 7.95 -12.50 -0.08
CA LYS A 114 8.61 -12.32 -1.38
C LYS A 114 7.65 -11.94 -2.50
N GLU A 115 6.37 -12.27 -2.33
CA GLU A 115 5.34 -12.09 -3.36
C GLU A 115 4.07 -11.58 -2.66
N VAL A 116 3.36 -10.66 -3.29
CA VAL A 116 2.05 -10.21 -2.80
C VAL A 116 1.11 -11.42 -2.76
N PRO A 117 0.39 -11.66 -1.64
CA PRO A 117 -0.49 -12.83 -1.55
C PRO A 117 -1.61 -12.76 -2.58
N ALA A 118 -1.91 -13.91 -3.19
CA ALA A 118 -3.08 -14.06 -4.05
C ALA A 118 -4.37 -13.99 -3.22
N GLY A 119 -5.47 -13.60 -3.86
CA GLY A 119 -6.79 -13.61 -3.20
C GLY A 119 -6.98 -12.52 -2.14
N LEU A 120 -6.32 -11.37 -2.30
CA LEU A 120 -6.59 -10.21 -1.46
C LEU A 120 -8.09 -9.83 -1.56
N PRO A 121 -8.75 -9.56 -0.42
CA PRO A 121 -10.18 -9.25 -0.43
C PRO A 121 -10.43 -7.90 -1.11
N LYS A 122 -11.56 -7.80 -1.83
CA LYS A 122 -11.94 -6.57 -2.57
C LYS A 122 -12.23 -5.38 -1.66
N SER A 123 -12.56 -5.65 -0.40
CA SER A 123 -12.75 -4.66 0.68
C SER A 123 -11.45 -4.04 1.15
N LEU A 124 -10.28 -4.59 0.77
CA LEU A 124 -8.99 -4.10 1.25
C LEU A 124 -8.73 -2.68 0.77
N ILE A 125 -8.57 -1.77 1.72
CA ILE A 125 -8.30 -0.34 1.51
C ILE A 125 -6.81 -0.05 1.70
N GLN A 126 -6.18 -0.71 2.66
CA GLN A 126 -4.79 -0.47 3.05
C GLN A 126 -3.99 -1.76 3.17
N LEU A 127 -2.88 -1.82 2.45
CA LEU A 127 -1.91 -2.90 2.50
C LEU A 127 -0.55 -2.33 2.87
N LYS A 128 0.06 -2.86 3.93
CA LYS A 128 1.41 -2.50 4.33
C LYS A 128 2.34 -3.70 4.25
N LEU A 129 3.41 -3.55 3.49
CA LEU A 129 4.42 -4.56 3.22
C LEU A 129 5.83 -4.07 3.55
N ASN A 130 5.97 -2.95 4.27
CA ASN A 130 7.27 -2.33 4.56
C ASN A 130 8.28 -3.32 5.13
N GLY A 131 9.55 -3.25 4.73
CA GLY A 131 10.60 -4.12 5.27
C GLY A 131 10.46 -5.59 4.89
N ASN A 132 9.78 -5.90 3.77
CA ASN A 132 9.74 -7.25 3.21
C ASN A 132 10.53 -7.29 1.89
N PRO A 133 11.24 -8.39 1.57
CA PRO A 133 11.96 -8.53 0.31
C PRO A 133 11.02 -8.86 -0.86
N VAL A 134 10.04 -7.99 -1.12
CA VAL A 134 8.98 -8.21 -2.13
C VAL A 134 9.57 -8.04 -3.52
N LEU A 135 9.51 -9.12 -4.32
CA LEU A 135 9.99 -9.15 -5.69
C LEU A 135 8.85 -9.07 -6.71
N ASP A 136 7.67 -9.61 -6.37
CA ASP A 136 6.55 -9.74 -7.29
C ASP A 136 5.24 -9.17 -6.72
N MET A 137 4.47 -8.50 -7.59
CA MET A 137 3.29 -7.71 -7.25
C MET A 137 2.09 -7.91 -8.19
N TRP A 138 2.13 -8.84 -9.16
CA TRP A 138 1.04 -9.03 -10.14
C TRP A 138 -0.33 -9.34 -9.50
N GLN A 139 -0.33 -9.87 -8.28
CA GLN A 139 -1.55 -10.21 -7.53
C GLN A 139 -2.33 -8.98 -7.05
N LEU A 140 -1.72 -7.78 -7.05
CA LEU A 140 -2.39 -6.53 -6.68
C LEU A 140 -3.56 -6.17 -7.60
N GLU A 141 -3.60 -6.70 -8.83
CA GLU A 141 -4.71 -6.47 -9.77
C GLU A 141 -6.08 -6.87 -9.19
N THR A 142 -6.09 -7.80 -8.23
CA THR A 142 -7.33 -8.25 -7.56
C THR A 142 -7.79 -7.32 -6.44
N ALA A 143 -6.88 -6.54 -5.84
CA ALA A 143 -7.12 -5.63 -4.72
C ALA A 143 -7.66 -4.28 -5.21
N VAL A 144 -8.75 -4.32 -5.95
CA VAL A 144 -9.28 -3.18 -6.71
C VAL A 144 -9.79 -2.02 -5.85
N GLY A 145 -10.07 -2.28 -4.57
CA GLY A 145 -10.44 -1.29 -3.56
C GLY A 145 -9.25 -0.59 -2.89
N LEU A 146 -8.01 -1.00 -3.21
CA LEU A 146 -6.81 -0.55 -2.51
C LEU A 146 -6.56 0.94 -2.76
N ARG A 147 -6.40 1.69 -1.67
CA ARG A 147 -6.16 3.15 -1.66
C ARG A 147 -4.80 3.50 -1.11
N VAL A 148 -4.26 2.67 -0.22
CA VAL A 148 -2.96 2.90 0.44
C VAL A 148 -2.10 1.65 0.30
N LEU A 149 -0.93 1.82 -0.33
CA LEU A 149 0.07 0.78 -0.47
C LEU A 149 1.40 1.28 0.13
N GLN A 150 1.95 0.53 1.08
CA GLN A 150 3.24 0.84 1.70
C GLN A 150 4.26 -0.26 1.39
N LEU A 151 5.34 0.13 0.72
CA LEU A 151 6.44 -0.70 0.22
C LEU A 151 7.80 -0.08 0.65
N ARG A 152 7.83 0.57 1.82
CA ARG A 152 9.06 1.20 2.33
C ARG A 152 10.11 0.14 2.63
N GLY A 153 11.33 0.30 2.13
CA GLY A 153 12.44 -0.60 2.43
C GLY A 153 12.17 -2.04 2.01
N CYS A 154 11.60 -2.24 0.81
CA CYS A 154 11.30 -3.56 0.25
C CYS A 154 12.38 -4.12 -0.68
N ASP A 155 13.57 -3.51 -0.70
CA ASP A 155 14.68 -3.84 -1.61
C ASP A 155 14.29 -3.74 -3.11
N LEU A 156 13.42 -2.77 -3.43
CA LEU A 156 12.97 -2.56 -4.81
C LEU A 156 14.09 -1.97 -5.66
N LYS A 157 14.38 -2.64 -6.78
CA LYS A 157 15.40 -2.20 -7.76
C LYS A 157 14.88 -1.24 -8.83
N ALA A 158 13.56 -1.12 -8.93
CA ALA A 158 12.88 -0.24 -9.86
C ALA A 158 11.53 0.17 -9.25
N TYR A 159 10.90 1.21 -9.82
CA TYR A 159 9.53 1.53 -9.48
C TYR A 159 8.62 0.31 -9.70
N PRO A 160 7.72 -0.02 -8.75
CA PRO A 160 6.97 -1.26 -8.81
C PRO A 160 6.02 -1.33 -10.01
N ALA A 161 5.95 -2.50 -10.65
CA ALA A 161 5.00 -2.77 -11.72
C ALA A 161 3.63 -3.11 -11.13
N LEU A 162 2.85 -2.07 -10.85
CA LEU A 162 1.59 -2.17 -10.09
C LEU A 162 0.38 -2.65 -10.90
N GLY A 163 0.47 -2.65 -12.24
CA GLY A 163 -0.71 -2.76 -13.09
C GLY A 163 -1.64 -1.55 -12.95
N ILE A 164 -2.84 -1.62 -13.55
CA ILE A 164 -3.84 -0.55 -13.45
C ILE A 164 -4.46 -0.55 -12.06
N MET A 165 -4.17 0.49 -11.29
CA MET A 165 -4.65 0.68 -9.92
C MET A 165 -5.45 1.98 -9.81
N PRO A 166 -6.74 1.96 -10.22
CA PRO A 166 -7.52 3.17 -10.43
C PRO A 166 -7.91 3.86 -9.12
N ASN A 167 -7.87 3.19 -7.97
CA ASN A 167 -8.28 3.75 -6.69
C ASN A 167 -7.10 4.09 -5.77
N LEU A 168 -5.86 3.81 -6.16
CA LEU A 168 -4.70 4.06 -5.31
C LEU A 168 -4.49 5.57 -5.12
N VAL A 169 -4.43 6.00 -3.86
CA VAL A 169 -4.30 7.41 -3.47
C VAL A 169 -2.93 7.70 -2.88
N ASN A 170 -2.38 6.76 -2.12
CA ASN A 170 -1.11 6.91 -1.43
C ASN A 170 -0.20 5.71 -1.69
N LEU A 171 0.97 5.98 -2.24
CA LEU A 171 2.01 5.00 -2.49
C LEU A 171 3.29 5.42 -1.76
N ASP A 172 3.77 4.58 -0.86
CA ASP A 172 5.06 4.75 -0.21
C ASP A 172 6.05 3.71 -0.74
N VAL A 173 7.07 4.17 -1.46
CA VAL A 173 8.21 3.35 -1.92
C VAL A 173 9.53 3.91 -1.36
N SER A 174 9.47 4.62 -0.23
CA SER A 174 10.66 5.20 0.41
C SER A 174 11.65 4.12 0.86
N GLU A 175 12.90 4.51 1.08
CA GLU A 175 14.00 3.64 1.49
C GLU A 175 14.25 2.44 0.57
N ASN A 176 13.95 2.59 -0.72
CA ASN A 176 14.39 1.68 -1.76
C ASN A 176 15.51 2.37 -2.56
N ALA A 177 16.74 2.26 -2.07
CA ALA A 177 17.90 3.00 -2.59
C ALA A 177 18.27 2.63 -4.05
N GLU A 178 17.95 1.41 -4.46
CA GLU A 178 18.24 0.84 -5.78
C GLU A 178 17.31 1.36 -6.89
N ILE A 179 16.18 1.99 -6.55
CA ILE A 179 15.32 2.64 -7.56
C ILE A 179 16.11 3.78 -8.20
N TYR A 180 16.38 3.63 -9.51
CA TYR A 180 17.25 4.53 -10.27
C TYR A 180 16.49 5.43 -11.26
N ASP A 181 15.28 5.04 -11.66
CA ASP A 181 14.49 5.75 -12.66
C ASP A 181 12.99 5.70 -12.36
N LEU A 182 12.26 6.66 -12.93
CA LEU A 182 10.80 6.77 -12.84
C LEU A 182 10.27 7.45 -14.11
N ASP A 183 9.27 6.83 -14.75
CA ASP A 183 8.64 7.35 -15.96
C ASP A 183 7.17 7.75 -15.71
N PRO A 184 6.65 8.83 -16.32
CA PRO A 184 5.24 9.20 -16.24
C PRO A 184 4.25 8.07 -16.60
N ALA A 185 4.59 7.17 -17.53
CA ALA A 185 3.75 6.03 -17.88
C ALA A 185 3.57 5.05 -16.71
N GLN A 186 4.59 4.90 -15.86
CA GLN A 186 4.50 4.09 -14.64
C GLN A 186 3.64 4.76 -13.55
N LEU A 187 3.53 6.09 -13.57
CA LEU A 187 2.63 6.84 -12.67
C LEU A 187 1.19 6.86 -13.19
N ALA A 188 1.04 6.85 -14.52
CA ALA A 188 -0.25 6.97 -15.21
C ALA A 188 -1.24 5.85 -14.89
N VAL A 189 -0.74 4.65 -14.56
CA VAL A 189 -1.57 3.51 -14.15
C VAL A 189 -2.23 3.68 -12.78
N THR A 190 -1.85 4.73 -12.04
CA THR A 190 -2.44 5.13 -10.75
C THR A 190 -3.10 6.51 -10.87
N CYS A 191 -4.15 6.61 -11.69
CA CYS A 191 -4.79 7.88 -12.07
C CYS A 191 -5.46 8.67 -10.93
N ARG A 192 -5.59 8.08 -9.73
CA ARG A 192 -6.09 8.75 -8.52
C ARG A 192 -5.01 9.01 -7.47
N LEU A 193 -3.75 8.76 -7.81
CA LEU A 193 -2.63 8.95 -6.91
C LEU A 193 -2.52 10.42 -6.49
N ALA A 194 -2.52 10.66 -5.19
CA ALA A 194 -2.37 12.00 -4.62
C ALA A 194 -0.99 12.18 -3.96
N ARG A 195 -0.41 11.08 -3.47
CA ARG A 195 0.86 11.09 -2.73
C ARG A 195 1.74 9.93 -3.16
N LEU A 196 2.98 10.25 -3.53
CA LEU A 196 4.05 9.31 -3.81
C LEU A 196 5.24 9.65 -2.92
N ASN A 197 5.71 8.71 -2.11
CA ASN A 197 6.92 8.90 -1.31
C ASN A 197 8.08 8.08 -1.91
N VAL A 198 9.10 8.76 -2.41
CA VAL A 198 10.36 8.19 -2.94
C VAL A 198 11.57 8.59 -2.08
N THR A 199 11.35 9.08 -0.86
CA THR A 199 12.44 9.49 0.04
C THR A 199 13.42 8.34 0.26
N GLY A 200 14.73 8.58 0.12
CA GLY A 200 15.74 7.54 0.27
C GLY A 200 16.01 6.70 -0.98
N ALA A 201 15.35 6.97 -2.12
CA ALA A 201 15.72 6.43 -3.43
C ALA A 201 16.96 7.18 -3.97
N THR A 202 18.13 6.91 -3.40
CA THR A 202 19.36 7.70 -3.64
C THR A 202 19.92 7.59 -5.04
N ASN A 203 19.58 6.54 -5.80
CA ASN A 203 20.00 6.37 -7.19
C ASN A 203 19.05 7.04 -8.20
N LEU A 204 17.89 7.53 -7.75
CA LEU A 204 16.86 8.10 -8.61
C LEU A 204 17.39 9.34 -9.34
N PHE A 205 17.41 9.31 -10.68
CA PHE A 205 17.93 10.38 -11.54
C PHE A 205 19.36 10.82 -11.19
N ARG A 206 20.25 9.86 -10.96
CA ARG A 206 21.64 10.13 -10.59
C ARG A 206 22.33 11.08 -11.62
N PRO A 207 23.01 12.15 -11.16
CA PRO A 207 23.78 13.05 -12.03
C PRO A 207 24.82 12.28 -12.86
N GLY A 208 25.07 12.74 -14.09
CA GLY A 208 25.98 12.09 -15.04
C GLY A 208 25.41 10.84 -15.72
N THR A 209 24.17 10.43 -15.43
CA THR A 209 23.49 9.40 -16.23
C THR A 209 22.80 10.05 -17.45
N PRO A 210 22.96 9.49 -18.66
CA PRO A 210 22.35 10.02 -19.88
C PRO A 210 20.85 10.27 -19.72
N GLY A 211 20.35 11.45 -20.10
CA GLY A 211 18.93 11.80 -20.06
C GLY A 211 18.31 12.00 -18.67
N ALA A 212 19.09 11.98 -17.58
CA ALA A 212 18.57 12.04 -16.21
C ALA A 212 17.80 13.33 -15.93
N HIS A 213 18.30 14.45 -16.45
CA HIS A 213 17.66 15.75 -16.31
C HIS A 213 16.27 15.72 -16.95
N CYS A 214 16.19 15.28 -18.20
CA CYS A 214 14.93 15.27 -18.94
C CYS A 214 13.93 14.26 -18.37
N ARG A 215 14.35 13.06 -17.94
CA ARG A 215 13.46 12.11 -17.25
C ARG A 215 12.89 12.67 -15.95
N CYS A 216 13.73 13.29 -15.12
CA CYS A 216 13.28 13.96 -13.90
C CYS A 216 12.26 15.07 -14.19
N ARG A 217 12.55 15.93 -15.18
CA ARG A 217 11.66 17.03 -15.60
C ARG A 217 10.29 16.51 -16.05
N ARG A 218 10.22 15.39 -16.77
CA ARG A 218 8.95 14.76 -17.18
C ARG A 218 8.12 14.32 -15.98
N VAL A 219 8.75 13.70 -14.98
CA VAL A 219 8.08 13.28 -13.74
C VAL A 219 7.57 14.48 -12.95
N VAL A 220 8.39 15.52 -12.79
CA VAL A 220 7.99 16.77 -12.11
C VAL A 220 6.80 17.41 -12.82
N GLN A 221 6.86 17.53 -14.15
CA GLN A 221 5.78 18.10 -14.96
C GLN A 221 4.49 17.28 -14.86
N TRP A 222 4.60 15.95 -14.93
CA TRP A 222 3.47 15.03 -14.77
C TRP A 222 2.83 15.20 -13.39
N ALA A 223 3.63 15.15 -12.32
CA ALA A 223 3.17 15.31 -10.95
C ALA A 223 2.47 16.65 -10.74
N HIS A 224 3.00 17.75 -11.29
CA HIS A 224 2.35 19.05 -11.24
C HIS A 224 1.00 19.06 -11.97
N THR A 225 0.97 18.52 -13.20
CA THR A 225 -0.24 18.47 -14.05
C THR A 225 -1.39 17.74 -13.37
N TYR A 226 -1.08 16.59 -12.75
CA TYR A 226 -2.06 15.73 -12.08
C TYR A 226 -2.14 15.94 -10.56
N LYS A 227 -1.48 16.99 -10.04
CA LYS A 227 -1.49 17.37 -8.61
C LYS A 227 -1.06 16.25 -7.67
N VAL A 228 -0.08 15.45 -8.09
CA VAL A 228 0.55 14.41 -7.26
C VAL A 228 1.64 15.05 -6.42
N THR A 229 1.58 14.87 -5.10
CA THR A 229 2.67 15.29 -4.22
C THR A 229 3.74 14.20 -4.18
N VAL A 230 4.94 14.49 -4.68
CA VAL A 230 6.08 13.56 -4.66
C VAL A 230 7.07 13.95 -3.56
N PHE A 231 7.18 13.13 -2.52
CA PHE A 231 8.12 13.34 -1.41
C PHE A 231 9.48 12.70 -1.72
N GLY A 232 10.56 13.39 -1.38
CA GLY A 232 11.93 12.89 -1.58
C GLY A 232 12.51 13.14 -2.97
N LEU A 233 11.72 13.68 -3.90
CA LEU A 233 12.22 14.16 -5.18
C LEU A 233 12.86 15.55 -4.99
N GLY A 234 14.18 15.61 -5.15
CA GLY A 234 14.95 16.86 -5.06
C GLY A 234 14.84 17.72 -6.32
N GLN A 235 15.77 18.67 -6.46
CA GLN A 235 15.96 19.36 -7.74
C GLN A 235 16.51 18.38 -8.77
N CYS A 236 15.99 18.45 -10.01
CA CYS A 236 16.50 17.63 -11.11
C CYS A 236 18.00 17.91 -11.33
N PRO A 237 18.80 16.87 -11.66
CA PRO A 237 20.23 17.03 -11.84
C PRO A 237 20.54 18.04 -12.94
N ASP A 238 21.62 18.81 -12.79
CA ASP A 238 22.11 19.71 -13.83
C ASP A 238 22.71 18.89 -14.98
N PRO A 239 22.30 19.07 -16.25
CA PRO A 239 22.90 18.40 -17.41
C PRO A 239 24.42 18.59 -17.52
N LEU A 240 24.94 19.68 -16.96
CA LEU A 240 26.36 20.04 -17.00
C LEU A 240 27.15 19.50 -15.81
N ALA A 241 26.48 18.85 -14.83
CA ALA A 241 27.13 18.20 -13.70
C ALA A 241 27.60 16.79 -14.09
N GLY A 242 28.70 16.72 -14.84
CA GLY A 242 29.35 15.49 -15.30
C GLY A 242 30.71 15.78 -15.94
N ASP A 243 31.42 14.73 -16.34
CA ASP A 243 32.84 14.68 -16.72
C ASP A 243 33.20 15.36 -18.06
N GLY A 244 32.34 16.25 -18.56
CA GLY A 244 32.60 17.09 -19.74
C GLY A 244 32.12 16.50 -21.08
N GLU A 245 31.46 15.35 -21.09
CA GLU A 245 30.69 14.88 -22.26
C GLU A 245 29.27 15.43 -22.17
N THR A 246 29.00 16.51 -22.91
CA THR A 246 27.65 17.01 -23.13
C THR A 246 26.84 15.92 -23.84
N ASP A 247 25.91 15.28 -23.12
CA ASP A 247 24.94 14.41 -23.74
C ASP A 247 24.10 15.28 -24.69
N ILE A 248 24.23 15.03 -25.99
CA ILE A 248 23.65 15.85 -27.08
C ILE A 248 22.10 15.83 -27.00
N HIS A 249 21.54 14.99 -26.12
CA HIS A 249 20.12 14.80 -25.88
C HIS A 249 19.57 15.53 -24.63
N ASP A 250 20.41 16.17 -23.81
CA ASP A 250 20.01 16.91 -22.60
C ASP A 250 20.34 18.42 -22.76
N ASP A 251 19.82 19.09 -23.81
CA ASP A 251 19.89 20.56 -23.85
C ASP A 251 18.96 21.13 -22.75
N PRO A 252 19.48 21.84 -21.73
CA PRO A 252 18.68 22.40 -20.63
C PRO A 252 17.62 23.40 -21.09
N LYS A 253 17.72 23.93 -22.32
CA LYS A 253 16.75 24.84 -22.93
C LYS A 253 15.70 24.12 -23.77
N ASP A 254 15.80 22.80 -23.94
CA ASP A 254 14.91 22.08 -24.82
C ASP A 254 13.55 21.86 -24.16
N GLU A 255 12.56 22.66 -24.58
CA GLU A 255 11.14 22.45 -24.27
C GLU A 255 10.67 21.05 -24.68
N ALA A 256 11.40 20.35 -25.57
CA ALA A 256 11.12 18.96 -25.93
C ALA A 256 11.21 18.00 -24.74
N CYS A 257 12.04 18.28 -23.73
CA CYS A 257 12.23 17.37 -22.60
C CYS A 257 11.01 17.24 -21.69
N ALA A 258 10.23 18.31 -21.52
CA ALA A 258 9.06 18.34 -20.63
C ALA A 258 7.77 17.79 -21.27
N ARG A 259 7.84 17.30 -22.51
CA ARG A 259 6.67 16.69 -23.16
C ARG A 259 6.33 15.37 -22.49
N THR A 260 5.10 15.29 -22.00
CA THR A 260 4.51 14.04 -21.53
C THR A 260 4.49 13.02 -22.68
N PRO A 261 5.07 11.82 -22.51
CA PRO A 261 5.03 10.78 -23.53
C PRO A 261 3.58 10.41 -23.89
N GLU A 262 3.30 10.17 -25.18
CA GLU A 262 1.97 9.73 -25.65
C GLU A 262 1.49 8.46 -24.93
N GLN A 263 2.43 7.55 -24.63
CA GLN A 263 2.19 6.33 -23.88
C GLN A 263 1.64 6.60 -22.47
N ALA A 264 2.15 7.62 -21.77
CA ALA A 264 1.67 7.99 -20.44
C ALA A 264 0.23 8.53 -20.49
N LEU A 265 -0.09 9.32 -21.52
CA LEU A 265 -1.46 9.80 -21.72
C LEU A 265 -2.43 8.66 -22.04
N ALA A 266 -2.02 7.69 -22.87
CA ALA A 266 -2.82 6.50 -23.17
C ALA A 266 -3.09 5.68 -21.91
N ALA A 267 -2.05 5.35 -21.13
CA ALA A 267 -2.17 4.62 -19.87
C ALA A 267 -3.07 5.34 -18.85
N PHE A 268 -2.99 6.67 -18.75
CA PHE A 268 -3.84 7.44 -17.85
C PHE A 268 -5.31 7.40 -18.26
N LYS A 269 -5.61 7.50 -19.57
CA LYS A 269 -6.97 7.36 -20.09
C LYS A 269 -7.56 5.99 -19.79
N GLU A 270 -6.77 4.94 -19.98
CA GLU A 270 -7.16 3.57 -19.66
C GLU A 270 -7.47 3.42 -18.17
N CYS A 271 -6.61 3.93 -17.29
CA CYS A 271 -6.85 3.92 -15.86
C CYS A 271 -8.14 4.68 -15.47
N MET A 272 -8.36 5.87 -16.04
CA MET A 272 -9.55 6.67 -15.75
C MET A 272 -10.82 5.97 -16.23
N ALA A 273 -10.81 5.35 -17.41
CA ALA A 273 -11.95 4.56 -17.89
C ALA A 273 -12.27 3.40 -16.95
N GLU A 274 -11.24 2.72 -16.44
CA GLU A 274 -11.40 1.63 -15.47
C GLU A 274 -11.94 2.14 -14.13
N TRP A 275 -11.50 3.32 -13.69
CA TRP A 275 -12.02 3.99 -12.50
C TRP A 275 -13.51 4.34 -12.65
N GLU A 276 -13.90 4.92 -13.78
CA GLU A 276 -15.29 5.29 -14.08
C GLU A 276 -16.18 4.06 -14.14
N HIS A 277 -15.79 3.02 -14.88
CA HIS A 277 -16.57 1.78 -14.99
C HIS A 277 -16.89 1.17 -13.62
N ARG A 278 -15.94 1.24 -12.68
CA ARG A 278 -16.07 0.63 -11.34
C ARG A 278 -16.82 1.49 -10.33
N ASN A 279 -16.75 2.81 -10.45
CA ASN A 279 -17.37 3.75 -9.50
C ASN A 279 -18.70 4.33 -10.00
N THR A 280 -19.10 4.04 -11.24
CA THR A 280 -20.41 4.45 -11.76
C THR A 280 -21.50 3.52 -11.22
N PRO A 281 -22.51 4.02 -10.49
CA PRO A 281 -23.59 3.19 -9.99
C PRO A 281 -24.37 2.53 -11.12
N TYR A 282 -24.80 1.28 -10.94
CA TYR A 282 -25.62 0.55 -11.92
C TYR A 282 -26.88 1.33 -12.39
N TRP A 283 -27.50 2.13 -11.51
CA TRP A 283 -28.67 2.95 -11.88
C TRP A 283 -28.35 4.05 -12.89
N ALA A 284 -27.11 4.58 -12.91
CA ALA A 284 -26.68 5.57 -13.89
C ALA A 284 -26.50 4.94 -15.29
N ILE A 285 -26.00 3.70 -15.34
CA ILE A 285 -25.85 2.90 -16.57
C ILE A 285 -27.22 2.55 -17.17
N VAL A 286 -28.17 2.10 -16.36
CA VAL A 286 -29.54 1.73 -16.82
C VAL A 286 -30.37 2.95 -17.24
N SER A 287 -30.13 4.12 -16.66
CA SER A 287 -30.85 5.36 -17.00
C SER A 287 -30.28 6.08 -18.23
N GLY A 288 -29.22 5.57 -18.87
CA GLY A 288 -28.50 6.29 -19.93
C GLY A 288 -27.82 7.58 -19.45
N ILE A 289 -27.70 7.77 -18.13
CA ILE A 289 -27.06 8.94 -17.55
C ILE A 289 -25.58 8.63 -17.46
N VAL A 290 -24.83 9.07 -18.48
CA VAL A 290 -23.39 9.21 -18.35
C VAL A 290 -23.15 10.27 -17.28
N ILE A 291 -22.79 9.85 -16.06
CA ILE A 291 -22.21 10.77 -15.08
C ILE A 291 -20.81 11.08 -15.60
N VAL A 292 -20.72 12.06 -16.50
CA VAL A 292 -19.45 12.70 -16.81
C VAL A 292 -19.01 13.38 -15.52
N VAL A 293 -18.09 12.77 -14.77
CA VAL A 293 -17.36 13.47 -13.71
C VAL A 293 -16.38 14.42 -14.39
N ALA A 294 -16.92 15.49 -14.98
CA ALA A 294 -16.14 16.54 -15.60
C ALA A 294 -15.44 17.35 -14.50
N ARG A 295 -14.15 17.08 -14.29
CA ARG A 295 -13.15 18.12 -13.99
C ARG A 295 -11.79 17.79 -14.61
N VAL A 296 -11.77 17.66 -15.94
CA VAL A 296 -10.63 18.11 -16.75
C VAL A 296 -11.13 19.31 -17.54
N GLY A 297 -11.01 20.47 -16.92
CA GLY A 297 -11.63 21.70 -17.45
C GLY A 297 -11.42 22.87 -16.51
N GLN A 298 -10.16 23.22 -16.28
CA GLN A 298 -9.72 24.60 -16.03
C GLN A 298 -8.19 24.65 -16.14
N MET A 299 -7.69 25.61 -16.92
CA MET A 299 -6.29 25.90 -17.29
C MET A 299 -5.78 25.31 -18.62
N ILE A 300 -6.46 25.68 -19.71
CA ILE A 300 -5.78 26.15 -20.94
C ILE A 300 -6.39 27.52 -21.24
N VAL A 301 -5.75 28.58 -20.75
CA VAL A 301 -5.61 29.92 -21.36
C VAL A 301 -4.26 30.44 -20.88
#